data_AF-A0A176VYX3-F1
#
_entry.id   AF-A0A176VYX3-F1
#
_cell.length_a   1.000
_cell.length_b   1.000
_cell.length_c   1.000
_cell.angle_alpha   90.00
_cell.angle_beta   90.00
_cell.angle_gamma   90.00
#
_symmetry.space_group_name_H-M   'P 1'
#
loop_
_entity.id
_entity.type
_entity.pdbx_description
1 polymer ?
#
loop_
_entity_poly.entity_id
_entity_poly.type
_entity_poly.pdbx_seq_one_letter_code
_entity_poly.pdbx_strand_id
1 'polypeptide(L)'
;MLTAAAAESSKKVSRVWQKGSAYIPIGSSSSRSCRADSITDDLCSPSICHVLMLLISVAMFTSTLVLLQSLRTNQAVCFVPRFSKWRSSPSNPDLTLQDKLGEADELNAPNDKEWLLKQSEENGTASCHNARTTQAMLFGIDQPAWRGGNVRLQTNQNHQILLVSYTEDGSRRCSGGDFYETDLSGPSWKSRPTVKDLGDGSYLVDLKVDSRQTGLYSLKVVLLFDNLHGLDVNPEPWILAKEVVQLKLEFIDELKSSLWSDLQLCNKDDFRHGSWRGRWTRAKANESCTADDEGRFKCLNPGEECEPPWCEGPVGSLESNGWVYSAHCAFRIFTQQEAWTCLSDRWLFFWGDSNHQDTIRNLLNFVLGRQDSNLGRTFESTFSNPRNSSQFLKITSYFNGHFTESDNNLGLASLADSDYRHRLSSYFLPTNPSVPDAVILNSGLHDGKPWTNLTHYVHGARRASSFWGNLWRASRAGSSARPKMLFRTTVAPAGEFRNKPANPQKMEVYNTILGELLVSEFGPSNLQVVDAYDMTFPWHFDNQCSDGGHYGRPPALNSWLGIRTGHHYFVDVMLAHVLLNALCPLQQIA
;
A
#
# COMPACT_ATOMS: atom_id res chain seq x y z
N MET A 1 -13.36 -39.88 -52.74
CA MET A 1 -13.87 -39.16 -53.93
C MET A 1 -15.34 -38.84 -53.72
N LEU A 2 -15.75 -37.62 -54.06
CA LEU A 2 -17.09 -37.18 -54.51
C LEU A 2 -18.34 -37.26 -53.58
N THR A 3 -18.96 -36.07 -53.46
CA THR A 3 -20.41 -35.72 -53.46
C THR A 3 -21.32 -36.16 -52.29
N ALA A 4 -21.88 -35.30 -51.44
CA ALA A 4 -22.61 -34.01 -51.58
C ALA A 4 -24.14 -34.10 -51.84
N ALA A 5 -24.89 -33.18 -51.21
CA ALA A 5 -26.28 -32.72 -51.46
C ALA A 5 -27.44 -33.72 -51.16
N ALA A 6 -28.37 -33.41 -50.23
CA ALA A 6 -29.60 -32.57 -50.36
C ALA A 6 -30.83 -33.39 -50.88
N ALA A 7 -32.11 -33.15 -50.56
CA ALA A 7 -32.82 -32.09 -49.82
C ALA A 7 -34.21 -32.59 -49.28
N GLU A 8 -34.97 -31.70 -48.62
CA GLU A 8 -36.47 -31.71 -48.44
C GLU A 8 -37.15 -32.85 -47.62
N SER A 9 -38.35 -32.70 -47.03
CA SER A 9 -39.08 -31.54 -46.44
C SER A 9 -40.28 -32.04 -45.60
N SER A 10 -40.79 -31.27 -44.60
CA SER A 10 -42.25 -30.98 -44.41
C SER A 10 -42.67 -30.35 -43.06
N LYS A 11 -42.99 -29.05 -43.14
CA LYS A 11 -44.09 -28.28 -42.50
C LYS A 11 -44.93 -28.90 -41.35
N LYS A 12 -45.03 -28.18 -40.21
CA LYS A 12 -46.33 -27.71 -39.63
C LYS A 12 -46.22 -26.53 -38.63
N VAL A 13 -46.35 -25.31 -39.16
CA VAL A 13 -47.34 -24.25 -38.78
C VAL A 13 -47.94 -24.36 -37.36
N SER A 14 -47.88 -23.39 -36.43
CA SER A 14 -48.33 -21.98 -36.56
C SER A 14 -47.99 -21.08 -35.35
N ARG A 15 -47.75 -19.78 -35.60
CA ARG A 15 -48.32 -18.65 -34.81
C ARG A 15 -47.56 -17.32 -34.99
N VAL A 16 -47.69 -16.39 -34.03
CA VAL A 16 -47.84 -14.95 -34.34
C VAL A 16 -47.07 -13.95 -33.48
N TRP A 17 -46.90 -12.76 -34.09
CA TRP A 17 -46.58 -11.42 -33.55
C TRP A 17 -45.21 -11.27 -32.86
N GLN A 18 -44.14 -10.72 -33.46
CA GLN A 18 -43.89 -9.53 -34.31
C GLN A 18 -43.98 -8.14 -33.64
N LYS A 19 -42.80 -7.54 -33.42
CA LYS A 19 -42.24 -6.25 -33.92
C LYS A 19 -40.85 -6.10 -33.26
N GLY A 20 -39.68 -5.97 -33.90
CA GLY A 20 -39.29 -5.57 -35.28
C GLY A 20 -38.96 -4.06 -35.33
N SER A 21 -37.87 -3.54 -35.89
CA SER A 21 -36.61 -4.04 -36.50
C SER A 21 -35.60 -2.86 -36.48
N ALA A 22 -34.33 -3.00 -36.08
CA ALA A 22 -33.14 -3.43 -36.86
C ALA A 22 -32.67 -2.52 -38.03
N TYR A 23 -31.53 -1.83 -37.81
CA TYR A 23 -30.29 -1.83 -38.63
C TYR A 23 -30.08 -0.96 -39.92
N ILE A 24 -29.21 0.08 -39.80
CA ILE A 24 -28.12 0.61 -40.70
C ILE A 24 -28.37 0.99 -42.20
N PRO A 25 -27.42 1.61 -42.98
CA PRO A 25 -26.17 2.40 -42.68
C PRO A 25 -25.87 3.65 -43.58
N ILE A 26 -24.68 4.27 -43.42
CA ILE A 26 -23.86 5.16 -44.33
C ILE A 26 -24.41 6.55 -44.77
N GLY A 27 -23.55 7.58 -44.80
CA GLY A 27 -23.63 8.60 -45.88
C GLY A 27 -23.18 10.05 -45.61
N SER A 28 -21.91 10.34 -45.91
CA SER A 28 -21.31 11.62 -46.37
C SER A 28 -22.16 12.90 -46.58
N SER A 29 -21.66 14.02 -46.03
CA SER A 29 -21.57 15.39 -46.59
C SER A 29 -22.72 16.00 -47.42
N SER A 30 -23.25 17.15 -47.00
CA SER A 30 -22.95 18.46 -47.63
C SER A 30 -23.87 19.59 -47.12
N SER A 31 -23.51 20.83 -47.42
CA SER A 31 -24.17 22.05 -46.97
C SER A 31 -25.51 22.32 -47.67
N ARG A 32 -26.48 22.91 -46.95
CA ARG A 32 -27.09 24.22 -47.27
C ARG A 32 -28.17 24.66 -46.27
N SER A 33 -27.96 25.86 -45.72
CA SER A 33 -28.95 26.96 -45.64
C SER A 33 -30.42 26.60 -45.36
N CYS A 34 -30.86 26.83 -44.12
CA CYS A 34 -32.20 27.33 -43.85
C CYS A 34 -32.11 28.80 -43.45
N ARG A 35 -32.73 29.70 -44.24
CA ARG A 35 -33.09 31.03 -43.75
C ARG A 35 -34.21 30.88 -42.72
N ALA A 36 -34.13 31.62 -41.64
CA ALA A 36 -35.28 32.06 -40.88
C ALA A 36 -35.20 33.59 -40.86
N ASP A 37 -36.30 34.26 -41.21
CA ASP A 37 -36.31 35.69 -41.43
C ASP A 37 -36.27 36.50 -40.12
N SER A 38 -35.93 37.78 -40.28
CA SER A 38 -35.76 38.80 -39.26
C SER A 38 -36.84 38.83 -38.17
N ILE A 39 -36.39 38.79 -36.91
CA ILE A 39 -36.98 39.57 -35.82
C ILE A 39 -35.92 40.60 -35.39
N THR A 40 -36.38 41.82 -35.11
CA THR A 40 -35.61 43.06 -35.09
C THR A 40 -34.58 43.19 -33.96
N ASP A 41 -33.51 43.93 -34.25
CA ASP A 41 -32.66 44.58 -33.26
C ASP A 41 -33.47 45.42 -32.27
N ASP A 42 -33.12 45.35 -30.98
CA ASP A 42 -32.89 46.50 -30.09
C ASP A 42 -32.69 46.00 -28.65
N LEU A 43 -31.47 45.57 -28.28
CA LEU A 43 -31.13 45.31 -26.87
C LEU A 43 -29.61 45.29 -26.53
N CYS A 44 -28.78 46.05 -27.25
CA CYS A 44 -27.55 46.64 -26.70
C CYS A 44 -26.91 47.62 -27.69
N SER A 45 -26.53 48.82 -27.24
CA SER A 45 -25.57 49.61 -28.01
C SER A 45 -24.18 48.96 -27.92
N PRO A 46 -23.29 49.12 -28.93
CA PRO A 46 -21.95 48.56 -28.89
C PRO A 46 -21.17 48.98 -27.63
N SER A 47 -21.36 50.22 -27.18
CA SER A 47 -20.77 50.75 -25.94
C SER A 47 -21.25 49.99 -24.70
N ILE A 48 -22.55 49.66 -24.64
CA ILE A 48 -23.13 48.89 -23.53
C ILE A 48 -22.62 47.46 -23.56
N CYS A 49 -22.52 46.80 -24.73
CA CYS A 49 -21.92 45.47 -24.84
C CYS A 49 -20.45 45.44 -24.37
N HIS A 50 -19.64 46.44 -24.74
CA HIS A 50 -18.24 46.51 -24.28
C HIS A 50 -18.15 46.75 -22.77
N VAL A 51 -19.01 47.60 -22.20
CA VAL A 51 -19.10 47.80 -20.75
C VAL A 51 -19.58 46.52 -20.05
N LEU A 52 -20.55 45.79 -20.59
CA LEU A 52 -21.04 44.54 -20.02
C LEU A 52 -19.95 43.45 -20.04
N MET A 53 -19.23 43.31 -21.15
CA MET A 53 -18.10 42.38 -21.28
C MET A 53 -16.94 42.76 -20.35
N LEU A 54 -16.66 44.05 -20.16
CA LEU A 54 -15.68 44.52 -19.19
C LEU A 54 -16.12 44.21 -17.75
N LEU A 55 -17.40 44.45 -17.41
CA LEU A 55 -17.97 44.13 -16.09
C LEU A 55 -17.96 42.62 -15.81
N ILE A 56 -18.29 41.78 -16.80
CA ILE A 56 -18.20 40.30 -16.69
C ILE A 56 -16.74 39.88 -16.51
N SER A 57 -15.80 40.48 -17.26
CA SER A 57 -14.36 40.19 -17.13
C SER A 57 -13.83 40.59 -15.76
N VAL A 58 -14.22 41.76 -15.26
CA VAL A 58 -13.88 42.22 -13.90
C VAL A 58 -14.52 41.32 -12.85
N ALA A 59 -15.78 40.91 -13.01
CA ALA A 59 -16.45 39.98 -12.09
C ALA A 59 -15.80 38.59 -12.06
N MET A 60 -15.37 38.07 -13.20
CA MET A 60 -14.61 36.81 -13.30
C MET A 60 -13.23 36.95 -12.65
N PHE A 61 -12.53 38.07 -12.89
CA PHE A 61 -11.21 38.32 -12.31
C PHE A 61 -11.27 38.56 -10.80
N THR A 62 -12.27 39.29 -10.28
CA THR A 62 -12.49 39.46 -8.84
C THR A 62 -12.96 38.15 -8.20
N SER A 63 -13.81 37.36 -8.84
CA SER A 63 -14.17 36.01 -8.34
C SER A 63 -12.96 35.10 -8.26
N THR A 64 -12.05 35.16 -9.24
CA THR A 64 -10.79 34.38 -9.25
C THR A 64 -9.82 34.89 -8.18
N LEU A 65 -9.73 36.21 -7.96
CA LEU A 65 -8.96 36.81 -6.86
C LEU A 65 -9.53 36.47 -5.49
N VAL A 66 -10.86 36.43 -5.33
CA VAL A 66 -11.53 36.00 -4.10
C VAL A 66 -11.34 34.50 -3.87
N LEU A 67 -11.34 33.67 -4.93
CA LEU A 67 -11.01 32.24 -4.82
C LEU A 67 -9.54 32.04 -4.43
N LEU A 68 -8.61 32.78 -5.04
CA LEU A 68 -7.18 32.75 -4.70
C LEU A 68 -6.88 33.35 -3.32
N GLN A 69 -7.65 34.34 -2.88
CA GLN A 69 -7.61 34.83 -1.50
C GLN A 69 -8.18 33.79 -0.54
N SER A 70 -9.30 33.13 -0.86
CA SER A 70 -9.87 32.03 -0.07
C SER A 70 -8.89 30.86 0.07
N LEU A 71 -8.21 30.48 -1.02
CA LEU A 71 -7.14 29.47 -1.01
C LEU A 71 -5.89 29.92 -0.25
N ARG A 72 -5.56 31.22 -0.24
CA ARG A 72 -4.50 31.78 0.63
C ARG A 72 -4.92 31.92 2.09
N THR A 73 -6.18 32.20 2.39
CA THR A 73 -6.71 32.31 3.76
C THR A 73 -7.14 30.98 4.35
N ASN A 74 -7.17 29.90 3.56
CA ASN A 74 -7.15 28.52 4.06
C ASN A 74 -5.80 28.12 4.68
N GLN A 75 -4.79 29.01 4.66
CA GLN A 75 -3.73 29.04 5.68
C GLN A 75 -4.09 30.01 6.82
N ALA A 76 -5.24 29.85 7.49
CA ALA A 76 -5.56 30.71 8.62
C ALA A 76 -6.52 30.11 9.67
N VAL A 77 -6.19 30.44 10.92
CA VAL A 77 -7.06 30.49 12.11
C VAL A 77 -7.62 29.15 12.63
N CYS A 78 -6.90 28.60 13.61
CA CYS A 78 -7.52 27.85 14.69
C CYS A 78 -8.66 28.69 15.31
N PHE A 79 -9.90 28.28 15.13
CA PHE A 79 -10.99 28.72 16.00
C PHE A 79 -10.69 28.15 17.40
N VAL A 80 -10.10 28.96 18.27
CA VAL A 80 -10.12 28.68 19.71
C VAL A 80 -11.57 28.88 20.15
N PRO A 81 -12.32 27.82 20.55
CA PRO A 81 -13.65 28.02 21.09
C PRO A 81 -13.50 28.88 22.35
N ARG A 82 -14.30 29.92 22.45
CA ARG A 82 -14.31 30.82 23.60
C ARG A 82 -14.78 30.02 24.81
N PHE A 83 -13.85 29.43 25.57
CA PHE A 83 -14.12 28.55 26.71
C PHE A 83 -15.15 29.18 27.65
N SER A 84 -16.39 28.70 27.59
CA SER A 84 -17.30 28.79 28.72
C SER A 84 -16.68 27.94 29.83
N LYS A 85 -16.64 28.47 31.06
CA LYS A 85 -16.01 27.81 32.20
C LYS A 85 -16.79 26.54 32.58
N TRP A 86 -16.47 25.41 31.95
CA TRP A 86 -16.84 24.09 32.44
C TRP A 86 -16.01 23.77 33.69
N ARG A 87 -16.52 24.19 34.85
CA ARG A 87 -16.08 23.69 36.16
C ARG A 87 -16.83 22.40 36.47
N SER A 88 -16.35 21.31 35.88
CA SER A 88 -16.56 19.97 36.40
C SER A 88 -15.31 19.18 36.06
N SER A 89 -14.46 18.90 37.06
CA SER A 89 -13.40 17.91 36.89
C SER A 89 -14.07 16.61 36.44
N PRO A 90 -13.61 15.98 35.34
CA PRO A 90 -13.89 14.57 35.15
C PRO A 90 -13.39 13.84 36.39
N SER A 91 -14.24 13.01 36.99
CA SER A 91 -13.81 12.09 38.04
C SER A 91 -12.79 11.14 37.40
N ASN A 92 -11.51 11.38 37.68
CA ASN A 92 -10.40 10.60 37.14
C ASN A 92 -10.37 9.23 37.83
N PRO A 93 -10.69 8.11 37.16
CA PRO A 93 -10.05 6.85 37.54
C PRO A 93 -8.60 6.98 37.08
N ASP A 94 -7.64 6.87 38.00
CA ASP A 94 -6.25 6.70 37.61
C ASP A 94 -6.13 5.42 36.79
N LEU A 95 -6.06 5.59 35.47
CA LEU A 95 -5.62 4.58 34.51
C LEU A 95 -4.18 4.92 34.20
N THR A 96 -3.27 4.43 35.04
CA THR A 96 -1.86 4.59 34.75
C THR A 96 -1.51 3.68 33.57
N LEU A 97 -0.57 4.11 32.74
CA LEU A 97 -0.06 3.28 31.64
C LEU A 97 0.41 1.90 32.16
N GLN A 98 0.94 1.86 33.38
CA GLN A 98 1.41 0.65 34.07
C GLN A 98 0.29 -0.38 34.28
N ASP A 99 -0.95 0.04 34.56
CA ASP A 99 -2.10 -0.87 34.75
C ASP A 99 -2.49 -1.60 33.45
N LYS A 100 -2.20 -1.00 32.28
CA LYS A 100 -2.49 -1.57 30.94
C LYS A 100 -1.31 -2.33 30.34
N LEU A 101 -0.07 -2.02 30.74
CA LEU A 101 1.12 -2.72 30.25
C LEU A 101 1.31 -4.10 30.90
N GLY A 102 0.74 -4.36 32.08
CA GLY A 102 0.82 -5.65 32.77
C GLY A 102 0.17 -6.84 32.04
N GLU A 103 -0.64 -6.61 31.01
CA GLU A 103 -1.29 -7.65 30.18
C GLU A 103 -0.76 -7.71 28.73
N ALA A 104 0.23 -6.87 28.38
CA ALA A 104 0.72 -6.73 27.01
C ALA A 104 2.01 -7.54 26.76
N ASP A 105 1.88 -8.86 26.63
CA ASP A 105 3.02 -9.76 26.34
C ASP A 105 3.82 -9.37 25.09
N GLU A 106 5.15 -9.33 25.21
CA GLU A 106 6.10 -9.11 24.12
C GLU A 106 6.20 -10.34 23.21
N LEU A 107 5.25 -10.52 22.27
CA LEU A 107 5.52 -11.11 20.94
C LEU A 107 4.33 -11.07 19.96
N ASN A 108 3.11 -10.82 20.45
CA ASN A 108 1.92 -10.96 19.61
C ASN A 108 1.81 -9.86 18.55
N ALA A 109 1.50 -10.26 17.31
CA ALA A 109 1.15 -9.33 16.25
C ALA A 109 -0.03 -8.44 16.69
N PRO A 110 -0.12 -7.18 16.21
CA PRO A 110 -1.30 -6.38 16.47
C PRO A 110 -2.51 -7.08 15.86
N ASN A 111 -3.43 -7.54 16.72
CA ASN A 111 -4.75 -8.03 16.38
C ASN A 111 -4.76 -9.23 15.42
N ASP A 112 -4.70 -10.45 15.97
CA ASP A 112 -4.83 -11.68 15.16
C ASP A 112 -6.22 -11.83 14.50
N LYS A 113 -6.33 -12.74 13.53
CA LYS A 113 -7.56 -13.09 12.81
C LYS A 113 -8.76 -13.41 13.71
N GLU A 114 -8.57 -14.07 14.84
CA GLU A 114 -9.68 -14.47 15.73
C GLU A 114 -10.19 -13.27 16.52
N TRP A 115 -9.28 -12.43 17.01
CA TRP A 115 -9.60 -11.12 17.57
C TRP A 115 -10.30 -10.22 16.54
N LEU A 116 -9.80 -10.16 15.30
CA LEU A 116 -10.34 -9.34 14.22
C LEU A 116 -11.76 -9.77 13.81
N LEU A 117 -11.99 -11.08 13.69
CA LEU A 117 -13.32 -11.63 13.45
C LEU A 117 -14.28 -11.28 14.59
N LYS A 118 -13.86 -11.52 15.84
CA LYS A 118 -14.69 -11.20 17.03
C LYS A 118 -15.09 -9.72 17.05
N GLN A 119 -14.14 -8.79 16.87
CA GLN A 119 -14.44 -7.36 16.83
C GLN A 119 -15.33 -6.98 15.64
N SER A 120 -15.16 -7.61 14.48
CA SER A 120 -16.05 -7.41 13.32
C SER A 120 -17.46 -7.97 13.53
N GLU A 121 -17.64 -8.99 14.35
CA GLU A 121 -18.94 -9.58 14.71
C GLU A 121 -19.64 -8.80 15.84
N GLU A 122 -18.86 -8.25 16.78
CA GLU A 122 -19.36 -7.39 17.86
C GLU A 122 -19.70 -5.97 17.38
N ASN A 123 -19.12 -5.51 16.27
CA ASN A 123 -19.37 -4.19 15.71
C ASN A 123 -20.87 -3.93 15.43
N GLY A 124 -21.38 -2.74 15.80
CA GLY A 124 -22.80 -2.40 15.71
C GLY A 124 -23.78 -3.19 16.62
N THR A 125 -23.35 -4.20 17.39
CA THR A 125 -24.28 -5.06 18.18
C THR A 125 -24.83 -4.42 19.45
N ALA A 126 -24.13 -3.43 20.00
CA ALA A 126 -24.47 -2.76 21.25
C ALA A 126 -24.38 -1.24 21.11
N SER A 127 -24.96 -0.48 22.06
CA SER A 127 -24.85 0.99 22.07
C SER A 127 -23.39 1.47 22.07
N CYS A 128 -22.49 0.69 22.69
CA CYS A 128 -21.05 0.96 22.67
C CYS A 128 -20.48 0.87 21.24
N HIS A 129 -20.72 -0.24 20.55
CA HIS A 129 -20.21 -0.52 19.20
C HIS A 129 -20.85 0.35 18.08
N ASN A 130 -21.90 1.12 18.39
CA ASN A 130 -22.51 2.08 17.45
C ASN A 130 -22.03 3.53 17.66
N ALA A 131 -21.30 3.82 18.74
CA ALA A 131 -20.93 5.19 19.09
C ALA A 131 -19.75 5.67 18.22
N ARG A 132 -19.92 6.78 17.49
CA ARG A 132 -18.89 7.34 16.60
C ARG A 132 -17.72 7.93 17.38
N THR A 133 -16.49 7.69 16.94
CA THR A 133 -15.31 8.39 17.47
C THR A 133 -15.19 9.75 16.79
N THR A 134 -15.13 10.82 17.58
CA THR A 134 -14.96 12.19 17.06
C THR A 134 -13.62 12.82 17.45
N GLN A 135 -13.00 12.34 18.52
CA GLN A 135 -11.74 12.85 19.06
C GLN A 135 -10.89 11.70 19.60
N ALA A 136 -9.58 11.92 19.71
CA ALA A 136 -8.69 11.06 20.47
C ALA A 136 -7.80 11.94 21.35
N MET A 137 -7.45 11.44 22.54
CA MET A 137 -6.46 12.07 23.42
C MET A 137 -5.28 11.13 23.63
N LEU A 138 -4.12 11.72 23.93
CA LEU A 138 -2.85 11.01 24.06
C LEU A 138 -2.35 11.10 25.51
N PHE A 139 -1.99 9.94 26.06
CA PHE A 139 -1.51 9.75 27.44
C PHE A 139 -0.19 8.97 27.45
N GLY A 140 0.54 9.01 28.56
CA GLY A 140 1.84 8.34 28.69
C GLY A 140 3.04 9.15 28.16
N ILE A 141 2.83 10.42 27.80
CA ILE A 141 3.90 11.39 27.53
C ILE A 141 3.77 12.58 28.48
N ASP A 142 4.87 12.90 29.17
CA ASP A 142 5.03 14.17 29.87
C ASP A 142 5.14 15.32 28.85
N GLN A 143 4.00 15.88 28.46
CA GLN A 143 3.98 17.12 27.69
C GLN A 143 4.50 18.26 28.59
N PRO A 144 5.53 19.02 28.19
CA PRO A 144 6.08 20.12 28.98
C PRO A 144 5.10 21.30 29.02
N ALA A 145 4.12 21.17 29.90
CA ALA A 145 3.03 22.11 30.05
C ALA A 145 3.57 23.54 30.30
N TRP A 146 2.97 24.51 29.61
CA TRP A 146 3.19 25.95 29.80
C TRP A 146 4.52 26.57 29.32
N ARG A 147 5.43 25.85 28.65
CA ARG A 147 6.68 26.45 28.10
C ARG A 147 6.95 26.28 26.61
N GLY A 148 6.10 25.58 25.84
CA GLY A 148 6.26 25.45 24.38
C GLY A 148 7.53 24.72 23.93
N GLY A 149 8.13 23.92 24.82
CA GLY A 149 9.27 23.05 24.49
C GLY A 149 8.83 21.76 23.80
N ASN A 150 9.77 21.07 23.16
CA ASN A 150 9.54 19.74 22.60
C ASN A 150 9.44 18.71 23.74
N VAL A 151 8.67 17.64 23.53
CA VAL A 151 8.71 16.45 24.38
C VAL A 151 10.06 15.77 24.19
N ARG A 152 10.74 15.38 25.28
CA ARG A 152 12.02 14.65 25.20
C ARG A 152 11.82 13.16 25.45
N LEU A 153 12.38 12.35 24.56
CA LEU A 153 12.37 10.88 24.66
C LEU A 153 13.81 10.36 24.47
N GLN A 154 14.20 9.33 25.21
CA GLN A 154 15.50 8.69 24.98
C GLN A 154 15.47 7.88 23.68
N THR A 155 16.53 7.95 22.90
CA THR A 155 16.78 6.99 21.82
C THR A 155 16.97 5.58 22.37
N ASN A 156 16.94 4.58 21.49
CA ASN A 156 17.21 3.16 21.79
C ASN A 156 16.21 2.47 22.74
N GLN A 157 15.23 3.19 23.31
CA GLN A 157 14.16 2.68 24.16
C GLN A 157 12.83 2.56 23.40
N ASN A 158 12.01 1.58 23.79
CA ASN A 158 10.61 1.50 23.34
C ASN A 158 9.79 2.48 24.21
N HIS A 159 9.20 3.50 23.61
CA HIS A 159 8.25 4.39 24.28
C HIS A 159 6.84 3.97 23.91
N GLN A 160 6.01 3.71 24.92
CA GLN A 160 4.65 3.25 24.72
C GLN A 160 3.69 4.35 25.14
N ILE A 161 2.77 4.68 24.23
CA ILE A 161 1.88 5.82 24.33
C ILE A 161 0.46 5.32 24.18
N LEU A 162 -0.45 5.78 25.03
CA LEU A 162 -1.85 5.39 24.97
C LEU A 162 -2.65 6.47 24.24
N LEU A 163 -3.20 6.13 23.08
CA LEU A 163 -4.31 6.87 22.48
C LEU A 163 -5.61 6.36 23.08
N VAL A 164 -6.55 7.26 23.38
CA VAL A 164 -7.90 6.92 23.85
C VAL A 164 -8.91 7.68 23.02
N SER A 165 -9.89 6.95 22.47
CA SER A 165 -10.95 7.49 21.62
C SER A 165 -12.12 8.04 22.44
N TYR A 166 -12.71 9.13 21.95
CA TYR A 166 -13.84 9.81 22.59
C TYR A 166 -14.98 10.10 21.59
N THR A 167 -16.20 9.98 22.10
CA THR A 167 -17.45 10.31 21.40
C THR A 167 -17.74 11.82 21.45
N GLU A 168 -18.75 12.29 20.72
CA GLU A 168 -19.07 13.73 20.59
C GLU A 168 -19.45 14.40 21.93
N ASP A 169 -20.12 13.66 22.81
CA ASP A 169 -20.51 14.08 24.17
C ASP A 169 -19.32 14.11 25.16
N GLY A 170 -18.12 13.71 24.72
CA GLY A 170 -16.93 13.61 25.57
C GLY A 170 -16.84 12.32 26.38
N SER A 171 -17.76 11.36 26.18
CA SER A 171 -17.63 10.03 26.79
C SER A 171 -16.45 9.26 26.18
N ARG A 172 -15.79 8.43 26.99
CA ARG A 172 -14.74 7.53 26.49
C ARG A 172 -15.41 6.42 25.67
N ARG A 173 -14.85 6.10 24.50
CA ARG A 173 -15.23 4.89 23.75
C ARG A 173 -14.96 3.67 24.61
N CYS A 174 -15.82 2.66 24.49
CA CYS A 174 -15.75 1.41 25.27
C CYS A 174 -15.51 0.18 24.38
N SER A 175 -15.23 0.41 23.09
CA SER A 175 -14.96 -0.62 22.08
C SER A 175 -13.89 -0.14 21.12
N GLY A 176 -13.11 -1.07 20.57
CA GLY A 176 -12.07 -0.81 19.58
C GLY A 176 -12.62 -0.48 18.18
N GLY A 177 -11.81 -0.76 17.17
CA GLY A 177 -12.16 -0.71 15.75
C GLY A 177 -11.70 0.54 14.99
N ASP A 178 -11.21 1.56 15.69
CA ASP A 178 -10.72 2.79 15.05
C ASP A 178 -9.37 2.54 14.37
N PHE A 179 -9.19 3.12 13.18
CA PHE A 179 -7.94 3.05 12.42
C PHE A 179 -7.16 4.34 12.53
N TYR A 180 -6.02 4.24 13.21
CA TYR A 180 -5.05 5.32 13.31
C TYR A 180 -3.88 5.09 12.35
N GLU A 181 -3.72 5.99 11.39
CA GLU A 181 -2.48 6.12 10.64
C GLU A 181 -1.47 6.88 11.50
N THR A 182 -0.26 6.35 11.59
CA THR A 182 0.84 6.88 12.39
C THR A 182 2.05 7.17 11.51
N ASP A 183 2.62 8.36 11.66
CA ASP A 183 3.84 8.78 10.96
C ASP A 183 4.82 9.38 11.97
N LEU A 184 6.00 8.77 12.07
CA LEU A 184 7.14 9.35 12.79
C LEU A 184 8.19 9.76 11.77
N SER A 185 8.28 11.07 11.54
CA SER A 185 9.13 11.67 10.51
C SER A 185 10.17 12.63 11.10
N GLY A 186 11.40 12.50 10.64
CA GLY A 186 12.51 13.44 10.84
C GLY A 186 13.23 13.73 9.51
N PRO A 187 14.28 14.57 9.49
CA PRO A 187 15.00 14.94 8.27
C PRO A 187 15.68 13.76 7.54
N SER A 188 16.09 12.74 8.31
CA SER A 188 16.85 11.57 7.87
C SER A 188 16.19 10.24 8.26
N TRP A 189 14.95 10.28 8.78
CA TRP A 189 14.24 9.11 9.30
C TRP A 189 12.75 9.17 8.95
N LYS A 190 12.18 8.02 8.59
CA LYS A 190 10.73 7.87 8.44
C LYS A 190 10.28 6.47 8.81
N SER A 191 9.33 6.34 9.72
CA SER A 191 8.83 5.03 10.18
C SER A 191 7.34 5.05 10.47
N ARG A 192 6.74 3.87 10.49
CA ARG A 192 5.37 3.62 10.96
C ARG A 192 5.39 3.14 12.42
N PRO A 193 5.01 3.97 13.41
CA PRO A 193 4.71 3.48 14.75
C PRO A 193 3.62 2.40 14.72
N THR A 194 3.86 1.22 15.29
CA THR A 194 2.82 0.18 15.34
C THR A 194 1.71 0.58 16.30
N VAL A 195 0.46 0.37 15.88
CA VAL A 195 -0.74 0.61 16.69
C VAL A 195 -1.38 -0.72 17.06
N LYS A 196 -1.54 -0.99 18.35
CA LYS A 196 -2.29 -2.15 18.87
C LYS A 196 -3.59 -1.67 19.50
N ASP A 197 -4.72 -2.13 18.97
CA ASP A 197 -6.03 -1.90 19.59
C ASP A 197 -6.17 -2.78 20.84
N LEU A 198 -6.66 -2.20 21.93
CA LEU A 198 -6.90 -2.91 23.20
C LEU A 198 -8.35 -3.39 23.34
N GLY A 199 -9.21 -3.13 22.34
CA GLY A 199 -10.61 -3.54 22.30
C GLY A 199 -11.55 -2.71 23.17
N ASP A 200 -11.01 -1.80 24.00
CA ASP A 200 -11.76 -0.98 24.97
C ASP A 200 -11.87 0.51 24.59
N GLY A 201 -11.61 0.85 23.32
CA GLY A 201 -11.54 2.23 22.84
C GLY A 201 -10.18 2.91 23.09
N SER A 202 -9.13 2.13 23.36
CA SER A 202 -7.75 2.60 23.53
C SER A 202 -6.77 1.82 22.68
N TYR A 203 -5.69 2.49 22.30
CA TYR A 203 -4.72 2.00 21.33
C TYR A 203 -3.31 2.30 21.83
N LEU A 204 -2.48 1.27 21.90
CA LEU A 204 -1.08 1.38 22.29
C LEU A 204 -0.24 1.70 21.03
N VAL A 205 0.52 2.78 21.09
CA VAL A 205 1.44 3.20 20.03
C VAL A 205 2.87 3.02 20.51
N ASP A 206 3.65 2.19 19.81
CA ASP A 206 5.07 1.99 20.08
C ASP A 206 5.93 2.97 19.24
N LEU A 207 6.78 3.76 19.91
CA LEU A 207 7.82 4.56 19.26
C LEU A 207 9.21 4.06 19.61
N LYS A 208 10.11 4.11 18.63
CA LYS A 208 11.54 3.87 18.81
C LYS A 208 12.35 4.60 17.74
N VAL A 209 13.43 5.25 18.16
CA VAL A 209 14.42 5.89 17.28
C VAL A 209 15.82 5.47 17.75
N ASP A 210 16.70 5.19 16.80
CA ASP A 210 18.08 4.79 17.06
C ASP A 210 18.96 5.97 17.53
N SER A 211 19.96 5.73 18.40
CA SER A 211 20.84 6.79 18.91
C SER A 211 21.70 7.48 17.85
N ARG A 212 21.94 6.85 16.69
CA ARG A 212 22.57 7.51 15.52
C ARG A 212 21.67 8.54 14.85
N GLN A 213 20.41 8.64 15.26
CA GLN A 213 19.37 9.47 14.64
C GLN A 213 18.70 10.38 15.68
N THR A 214 19.43 10.82 16.71
CA THR A 214 18.98 11.88 17.63
C THR A 214 18.58 13.15 16.89
N GLY A 215 17.57 13.86 17.38
CA GLY A 215 17.14 15.13 16.80
C GLY A 215 15.64 15.40 16.96
N LEU A 216 15.12 16.26 16.08
CA LEU A 216 13.71 16.66 16.10
C LEU A 216 12.88 15.83 15.12
N TYR A 217 11.74 15.36 15.63
CA TYR A 217 10.77 14.51 14.96
C TYR A 217 9.38 15.10 15.06
N SER A 218 8.57 14.84 14.04
CA SER A 218 7.13 15.04 14.06
C SER A 218 6.46 13.67 14.20
N LEU A 219 5.73 13.46 15.29
CA LEU A 219 4.74 12.41 15.39
C LEU A 219 3.40 12.99 14.91
N LYS A 220 2.83 12.38 13.88
CA LYS A 220 1.48 12.66 13.38
C LYS A 220 0.62 11.41 13.55
N VAL A 221 -0.59 11.59 14.07
CA VAL A 221 -1.61 10.54 14.15
C VAL A 221 -2.90 11.04 13.50
N VAL A 222 -3.40 10.27 12.53
CA VAL A 222 -4.63 10.56 11.80
C VAL A 222 -5.65 9.45 12.08
N LEU A 223 -6.82 9.82 12.58
CA LEU A 223 -7.99 8.95 12.62
C LEU A 223 -8.57 8.88 11.20
N LEU A 224 -8.36 7.76 10.52
CA LEU A 224 -8.84 7.58 9.14
C LEU A 224 -10.29 7.08 9.11
N PHE A 225 -10.58 6.06 9.91
CA PHE A 225 -11.90 5.44 10.08
C PHE A 225 -12.11 5.15 11.57
N ASP A 226 -13.36 5.18 12.03
CA ASP A 226 -13.78 4.65 13.33
C ASP A 226 -14.57 3.34 13.15
N ASN A 227 -14.83 2.60 14.24
CA ASN A 227 -15.73 1.43 14.27
C ASN A 227 -15.57 0.44 13.09
N LEU A 228 -14.33 0.07 12.72
CA LEU A 228 -13.98 -0.83 11.61
C LEU A 228 -14.53 -0.42 10.23
N HIS A 229 -15.00 0.82 10.03
CA HIS A 229 -15.67 1.22 8.79
C HIS A 229 -14.80 1.20 7.53
N GLY A 230 -13.46 1.16 7.65
CA GLY A 230 -12.59 0.88 6.51
C GLY A 230 -12.78 -0.53 5.95
N LEU A 231 -13.32 -1.48 6.72
CA LEU A 231 -13.65 -2.83 6.28
C LEU A 231 -14.94 -2.90 5.44
N ASP A 232 -15.79 -1.88 5.49
CA ASP A 232 -17.06 -1.85 4.73
C ASP A 232 -16.82 -1.92 3.21
N VAL A 233 -17.82 -2.46 2.48
CA VAL A 233 -17.78 -2.57 1.01
C VAL A 233 -17.59 -1.21 0.34
N ASN A 234 -18.23 -0.19 0.91
CA ASN A 234 -18.09 1.20 0.50
C ASN A 234 -17.64 2.06 1.70
N PRO A 235 -16.32 2.20 1.95
CA PRO A 235 -15.79 2.91 3.11
C PRO A 235 -15.78 4.43 2.92
N GLU A 236 -15.93 4.92 1.68
CA GLU A 236 -15.81 6.34 1.32
C GLU A 236 -16.74 7.30 2.13
N PRO A 237 -18.00 6.95 2.47
CA PRO A 237 -18.85 7.80 3.32
C PRO A 237 -18.40 7.89 4.78
N TRP A 238 -17.50 7.02 5.23
CA TRP A 238 -17.07 6.91 6.63
C TRP A 238 -15.69 7.50 6.90
N ILE A 239 -15.04 8.03 5.87
CA ILE A 239 -13.71 8.65 5.98
C ILE A 239 -13.74 9.84 6.94
N LEU A 240 -12.91 9.80 7.97
CA LEU A 240 -12.70 10.90 8.91
C LEU A 240 -11.47 11.72 8.54
N ALA A 241 -10.37 11.06 8.15
CA ALA A 241 -9.09 11.66 7.77
C ALA A 241 -8.61 12.79 8.72
N LYS A 242 -8.92 12.65 10.01
CA LYS A 242 -8.76 13.71 11.02
C LYS A 242 -7.43 13.57 11.73
N GLU A 243 -6.56 14.57 11.58
CA GLU A 243 -5.38 14.70 12.43
C GLU A 243 -5.82 14.91 13.89
N VAL A 244 -5.53 13.94 14.75
CA VAL A 244 -5.90 13.95 16.17
C VAL A 244 -4.71 14.25 17.08
N VAL A 245 -3.49 14.01 16.60
CA VAL A 245 -2.24 14.30 17.32
C VAL A 245 -1.22 14.84 16.33
N GLN A 246 -0.58 15.95 16.72
CA GLN A 246 0.65 16.44 16.11
C GLN A 246 1.61 16.87 17.23
N LEU A 247 2.70 16.13 17.42
CA LEU A 247 3.67 16.38 18.49
C LEU A 247 5.08 16.52 17.91
N LYS A 248 5.81 17.51 18.45
CA LYS A 248 7.26 17.62 18.24
C LYS A 248 7.99 16.87 19.34
N LEU A 249 8.72 15.83 18.94
CA LEU A 249 9.51 14.98 19.80
C LEU A 249 10.99 15.30 19.57
N GLU A 250 11.76 15.44 20.63
CA GLU A 250 13.21 15.57 20.63
C GLU A 250 13.79 14.25 21.17
N PHE A 251 14.34 13.43 20.26
CA PHE A 251 14.99 12.18 20.62
C PHE A 251 16.46 12.44 20.97
N ILE A 252 16.86 12.05 22.18
CA ILE A 252 18.19 12.35 22.77
C ILE A 252 18.92 11.06 23.18
N ASP A 253 20.25 11.11 23.31
CA ASP A 253 21.06 10.03 23.88
C ASP A 253 21.83 10.57 25.10
N GLU A 254 21.12 10.75 26.21
CA GLU A 254 21.74 11.24 27.46
C GLU A 254 22.58 10.15 28.14
N LEU A 255 22.24 8.88 27.92
CA LEU A 255 22.90 7.73 28.50
C LEU A 255 24.21 7.36 27.79
N LYS A 256 24.49 7.94 26.61
CA LYS A 256 25.57 7.53 25.69
C LYS A 256 25.56 6.01 25.49
N SER A 257 24.38 5.48 25.19
CA SER A 257 24.13 4.05 25.17
C SER A 257 24.84 3.38 23.99
N SER A 258 26.09 2.98 24.21
CA SER A 258 26.92 2.21 23.28
C SER A 258 26.48 0.75 23.12
N LEU A 259 25.36 0.36 23.75
CA LEU A 259 24.86 -1.00 23.86
C LEU A 259 23.71 -1.26 22.88
N TRP A 260 24.01 -1.17 21.58
CA TRP A 260 23.20 -1.81 20.54
C TRP A 260 24.08 -2.74 19.72
N SER A 261 23.60 -3.96 19.48
CA SER A 261 24.12 -4.79 18.41
C SER A 261 23.77 -4.12 17.08
N ASP A 262 24.77 -3.88 16.23
CA ASP A 262 24.52 -3.42 14.87
C ASP A 262 23.54 -4.36 14.16
N LEU A 263 22.66 -3.79 13.34
CA LEU A 263 21.71 -4.55 12.54
C LEU A 263 22.49 -5.52 11.65
N GLN A 264 22.34 -6.81 11.93
CA GLN A 264 22.95 -7.84 11.11
C GLN A 264 22.23 -7.89 9.76
N LEU A 265 22.94 -8.32 8.71
CA LEU A 265 22.30 -8.54 7.42
C LEU A 265 21.26 -9.66 7.51
N CYS A 266 20.11 -9.43 6.86
CA CYS A 266 18.99 -10.34 6.86
C CYS A 266 19.39 -11.71 6.30
N ASN A 267 19.22 -12.74 7.12
CA ASN A 267 19.41 -14.13 6.77
C ASN A 267 18.06 -14.79 6.40
N LYS A 268 18.04 -16.10 6.13
CA LYS A 268 16.82 -16.82 5.71
C LYS A 268 15.70 -16.75 6.75
N ASP A 269 16.05 -16.73 8.03
CA ASP A 269 15.12 -16.94 9.15
C ASP A 269 14.43 -15.65 9.60
N ASP A 270 15.06 -14.49 9.33
CA ASP A 270 14.48 -13.15 9.46
C ASP A 270 13.18 -13.00 8.64
N PHE A 271 13.11 -13.65 7.48
CA PHE A 271 11.89 -13.68 6.66
C PHE A 271 10.78 -14.60 7.21
N ARG A 272 10.89 -15.20 8.41
CA ARG A 272 9.79 -15.96 9.04
C ARG A 272 8.84 -15.09 9.86
N HIS A 273 9.18 -13.82 10.09
CA HIS A 273 8.36 -12.87 10.85
C HIS A 273 7.20 -12.32 10.02
N GLY A 274 5.97 -12.43 10.52
CA GLY A 274 4.75 -12.09 9.79
C GLY A 274 4.44 -10.58 9.64
N SER A 275 4.94 -9.75 10.55
CA SER A 275 4.76 -8.29 10.53
C SER A 275 6.08 -7.59 10.87
N TRP A 276 6.44 -6.53 10.16
CA TRP A 276 7.71 -5.83 10.38
C TRP A 276 7.53 -4.55 11.22
N ARG A 277 8.66 -4.03 11.73
CA ARG A 277 8.77 -2.75 12.46
C ARG A 277 9.88 -1.92 11.81
N GLY A 278 9.63 -1.52 10.58
CA GLY A 278 10.64 -0.94 9.71
C GLY A 278 10.87 0.55 9.89
N ARG A 279 11.95 1.02 9.27
CA ARG A 279 12.22 2.45 9.06
C ARG A 279 12.96 2.67 7.76
N TRP A 280 12.68 3.80 7.16
CA TRP A 280 13.52 4.45 6.18
C TRP A 280 14.52 5.36 6.88
N THR A 281 15.77 5.29 6.46
CA THR A 281 16.88 6.11 6.96
C THR A 281 17.63 6.74 5.79
N ARG A 282 18.18 7.94 5.97
CA ARG A 282 18.93 8.68 4.95
C ARG A 282 20.16 9.33 5.54
N ALA A 283 21.28 8.63 5.48
CA ALA A 283 22.58 9.13 5.97
C ALA A 283 23.27 10.07 4.96
N LYS A 284 23.15 9.77 3.66
CA LYS A 284 23.67 10.57 2.54
C LYS A 284 22.51 11.18 1.77
N ALA A 285 22.64 12.44 1.34
CA ALA A 285 21.62 13.12 0.55
C ALA A 285 22.25 14.23 -0.31
N ASN A 286 21.63 14.51 -1.44
CA ASN A 286 21.85 15.70 -2.24
C ASN A 286 20.52 16.47 -2.37
N GLU A 287 20.31 17.48 -1.52
CA GLU A 287 19.08 18.28 -1.52
C GLU A 287 18.98 19.26 -2.70
N SER A 288 20.04 19.40 -3.50
CA SER A 288 20.04 20.17 -4.76
C SER A 288 19.68 19.32 -5.99
N CYS A 289 19.48 18.01 -5.80
CA CYS A 289 19.13 17.08 -6.86
C CYS A 289 17.75 17.39 -7.46
N THR A 290 17.66 17.33 -8.79
CA THR A 290 16.42 17.38 -9.56
C THR A 290 16.29 16.13 -10.41
N ALA A 291 15.07 15.81 -10.86
CA ALA A 291 14.86 14.78 -11.86
C ALA A 291 15.59 15.11 -13.18
N ASP A 292 16.08 14.09 -13.87
CA ASP A 292 16.60 14.19 -15.24
C ASP A 292 15.48 14.14 -16.30
N ASP A 293 15.85 14.12 -17.58
CA ASP A 293 14.90 14.10 -18.71
C ASP A 293 14.03 12.83 -18.79
N GLU A 294 14.37 11.76 -18.06
CA GLU A 294 13.54 10.55 -17.92
C GLU A 294 12.57 10.66 -16.71
N GLY A 295 12.71 11.70 -15.89
CA GLY A 295 11.99 11.85 -14.62
C GLY A 295 12.65 11.13 -13.44
N ARG A 296 13.96 10.86 -13.52
CA ARG A 296 14.71 10.04 -12.56
C ARG A 296 15.59 10.85 -11.62
N PHE A 297 15.63 10.43 -10.35
CA PHE A 297 16.34 11.12 -9.27
C PHE A 297 17.71 10.49 -8.98
N LYS A 298 18.62 10.60 -9.94
CA LYS A 298 20.02 10.10 -9.88
C LYS A 298 20.91 10.97 -8.98
N CYS A 299 20.50 11.14 -7.73
CA CYS A 299 21.05 12.14 -6.80
C CYS A 299 22.41 11.78 -6.19
N LEU A 300 22.73 10.48 -6.15
CA LEU A 300 23.98 9.91 -5.65
C LEU A 300 24.68 9.14 -6.78
N ASN A 301 25.99 8.91 -6.64
CA ASN A 301 26.73 8.07 -7.58
C ASN A 301 26.15 6.64 -7.59
N PRO A 302 26.03 5.94 -8.73
CA PRO A 302 25.44 4.59 -8.75
C PRO A 302 26.20 3.53 -7.93
N GLY A 303 27.48 3.77 -7.63
CA GLY A 303 28.30 2.95 -6.73
C GLY A 303 28.52 3.57 -5.34
N GLU A 304 27.67 4.53 -4.94
CA GLU A 304 27.71 5.11 -3.60
C GLU A 304 27.28 4.05 -2.58
N GLU A 305 28.20 3.62 -1.73
CA GLU A 305 27.96 2.57 -0.73
C GLU A 305 27.01 3.02 0.38
N CYS A 306 26.24 2.07 0.90
CA CYS A 306 25.42 2.25 2.09
C CYS A 306 26.26 2.57 3.33
N GLU A 307 25.68 3.34 4.27
CA GLU A 307 26.27 3.57 5.58
C GLU A 307 25.79 2.50 6.59
N PRO A 308 26.70 1.75 7.24
CA PRO A 308 26.31 0.79 8.26
C PRO A 308 25.57 1.45 9.45
N PRO A 309 24.62 0.75 10.08
CA PRO A 309 24.25 -0.65 9.83
C PRO A 309 22.98 -0.77 8.97
N TRP A 310 22.56 0.27 8.25
CA TRP A 310 21.21 0.31 7.66
C TRP A 310 21.04 -0.67 6.49
N CYS A 311 22.12 -0.90 5.75
CA CYS A 311 22.23 -1.84 4.65
C CYS A 311 23.71 -2.15 4.34
N GLU A 312 23.95 -3.05 3.39
CA GLU A 312 25.25 -3.23 2.72
C GLU A 312 25.06 -3.16 1.20
N GLY A 313 26.02 -2.58 0.47
CA GLY A 313 25.98 -2.44 -0.98
C GLY A 313 25.58 -1.04 -1.46
N PRO A 314 25.52 -0.82 -2.79
CA PRO A 314 25.45 0.51 -3.40
C PRO A 314 24.06 1.16 -3.28
N VAL A 315 23.79 1.86 -2.17
CA VAL A 315 22.54 2.62 -1.95
C VAL A 315 22.24 3.60 -3.08
N GLY A 316 23.27 4.11 -3.78
CA GLY A 316 23.10 4.95 -4.96
C GLY A 316 22.34 4.31 -6.13
N SER A 317 22.30 2.98 -6.24
CA SER A 317 21.52 2.28 -7.29
C SER A 317 20.01 2.32 -7.07
N LEU A 318 19.54 2.74 -5.89
CA LEU A 318 18.12 2.88 -5.58
C LEU A 318 17.47 4.14 -6.18
N GLU A 319 18.28 5.14 -6.57
CA GLU A 319 17.81 6.49 -6.98
C GLU A 319 16.87 7.15 -5.95
N SER A 320 17.10 6.82 -4.67
CA SER A 320 16.28 7.19 -3.52
C SER A 320 16.70 8.50 -2.84
N ASN A 321 17.64 9.25 -3.42
CA ASN A 321 18.41 10.30 -2.74
C ASN A 321 19.00 9.83 -1.39
N GLY A 322 19.41 8.56 -1.31
CA GLY A 322 20.02 7.95 -0.13
C GLY A 322 19.06 7.45 0.93
N TRP A 323 17.74 7.52 0.71
CA TRP A 323 16.76 6.79 1.53
C TRP A 323 16.93 5.28 1.36
N VAL A 324 17.01 4.55 2.46
CA VAL A 324 17.03 3.08 2.47
C VAL A 324 16.23 2.51 3.62
N TYR A 325 15.59 1.37 3.41
CA TYR A 325 14.75 0.70 4.39
C TYR A 325 15.52 -0.37 5.17
N SER A 326 15.24 -0.50 6.47
CA SER A 326 15.71 -1.58 7.34
C SER A 326 14.59 -2.02 8.31
N ALA A 327 14.64 -3.27 8.77
CA ALA A 327 13.60 -3.87 9.63
C ALA A 327 14.23 -4.39 10.94
N HIS A 328 13.93 -5.61 11.38
CA HIS A 328 14.66 -6.26 12.49
C HIS A 328 16.12 -6.58 12.09
N CYS A 329 16.42 -6.59 10.80
CA CYS A 329 17.73 -6.77 10.18
C CYS A 329 17.97 -5.71 9.08
N ALA A 330 19.19 -5.66 8.57
CA ALA A 330 19.63 -4.81 7.47
C ALA A 330 19.57 -5.54 6.12
N PHE A 331 19.16 -4.88 5.04
CA PHE A 331 19.05 -5.52 3.73
C PHE A 331 20.28 -5.28 2.87
N ARG A 332 20.71 -6.29 2.08
CA ARG A 332 21.68 -6.08 1.01
C ARG A 332 21.04 -5.34 -0.16
N ILE A 333 21.67 -4.27 -0.63
CA ILE A 333 21.42 -3.68 -1.95
C ILE A 333 22.32 -4.44 -2.93
N PHE A 334 21.71 -5.30 -3.75
CA PHE A 334 22.43 -6.20 -4.65
C PHE A 334 23.03 -5.44 -5.83
N THR A 335 24.29 -5.71 -6.15
CA THR A 335 24.83 -5.32 -7.47
C THR A 335 24.19 -6.14 -8.58
N GLN A 336 24.21 -5.63 -9.82
CA GLN A 336 23.74 -6.36 -11.00
C GLN A 336 24.41 -7.74 -11.14
N GLN A 337 25.70 -7.84 -10.82
CA GLN A 337 26.45 -9.10 -10.90
C GLN A 337 25.99 -10.10 -9.83
N GLU A 338 25.79 -9.67 -8.59
CA GLU A 338 25.30 -10.53 -7.51
C GLU A 338 23.88 -11.02 -7.78
N ALA A 339 22.99 -10.14 -8.25
CA ALA A 339 21.61 -10.47 -8.59
C ALA A 339 21.55 -11.54 -9.70
N TRP A 340 22.29 -11.38 -10.80
CA TRP A 340 22.40 -12.41 -11.84
C TRP A 340 23.07 -13.70 -11.35
N THR A 341 24.09 -13.60 -10.49
CA THR A 341 24.78 -14.78 -9.93
C THR A 341 23.84 -15.62 -9.05
N CYS A 342 22.96 -14.99 -8.28
CA CYS A 342 21.92 -15.71 -7.55
C CYS A 342 20.86 -16.29 -8.48
N LEU A 343 20.31 -15.47 -9.38
CA LEU A 343 19.08 -15.76 -10.12
C LEU A 343 19.28 -16.58 -11.40
N SER A 344 20.52 -16.78 -11.85
CA SER A 344 20.82 -17.63 -13.01
C SER A 344 20.21 -19.02 -12.86
N ASP A 345 19.67 -19.52 -13.96
CA ASP A 345 19.10 -20.86 -14.11
C ASP A 345 17.84 -21.13 -13.25
N ARG A 346 17.31 -20.09 -12.57
CA ARG A 346 16.10 -20.19 -11.74
C ARG A 346 14.82 -19.86 -12.48
N TRP A 347 13.72 -20.39 -11.95
CA TRP A 347 12.35 -20.06 -12.30
C TRP A 347 11.61 -19.43 -11.12
N LEU A 348 11.25 -18.16 -11.26
CA LEU A 348 10.38 -17.45 -10.32
C LEU A 348 8.93 -17.44 -10.83
N PHE A 349 7.99 -17.79 -9.96
CA PHE A 349 6.56 -17.75 -10.26
C PHE A 349 5.87 -16.71 -9.39
N PHE A 350 5.35 -15.64 -9.99
CA PHE A 350 4.60 -14.60 -9.31
C PHE A 350 3.11 -14.82 -9.50
N TRP A 351 2.36 -14.87 -8.41
CA TRP A 351 0.90 -14.80 -8.41
C TRP A 351 0.45 -13.63 -7.55
N GLY A 352 -0.15 -12.61 -8.18
CA GLY A 352 -0.50 -11.38 -7.47
C GLY A 352 -1.21 -10.34 -8.31
N ASP A 353 -1.42 -9.17 -7.70
CA ASP A 353 -2.05 -8.03 -8.35
C ASP A 353 -1.06 -7.28 -9.28
N SER A 354 -1.51 -6.17 -9.87
CA SER A 354 -0.69 -5.39 -10.81
C SER A 354 0.55 -4.74 -10.18
N ASN A 355 0.75 -4.80 -8.85
CA ASN A 355 2.02 -4.42 -8.24
C ASN A 355 3.14 -5.40 -8.60
N HIS A 356 2.86 -6.71 -8.74
CA HIS A 356 3.89 -7.66 -9.16
C HIS A 356 4.45 -7.34 -10.56
N GLN A 357 3.61 -6.86 -11.47
CA GLN A 357 4.04 -6.39 -12.79
C GLN A 357 5.07 -5.25 -12.65
N ASP A 358 4.80 -4.28 -11.79
CA ASP A 358 5.70 -3.15 -11.52
C ASP A 358 7.00 -3.60 -10.81
N THR A 359 6.91 -4.46 -9.79
CA THR A 359 8.10 -4.98 -9.08
C THR A 359 8.99 -5.85 -9.98
N ILE A 360 8.41 -6.67 -10.87
CA ILE A 360 9.20 -7.43 -11.86
C ILE A 360 9.85 -6.49 -12.88
N ARG A 361 9.12 -5.46 -13.37
CA ARG A 361 9.67 -4.42 -14.25
C ARG A 361 10.85 -3.69 -13.60
N ASN A 362 10.75 -3.38 -12.30
CA ASN A 362 11.82 -2.73 -11.55
C ASN A 362 13.02 -3.65 -11.29
N LEU A 363 12.78 -4.91 -10.93
CA LEU A 363 13.82 -5.94 -10.81
C LEU A 363 14.61 -6.09 -12.12
N LEU A 364 13.93 -6.22 -13.26
CA LEU A 364 14.57 -6.36 -14.57
C LEU A 364 15.38 -5.12 -14.95
N ASN A 365 14.82 -3.92 -14.81
CA ASN A 365 15.44 -2.70 -15.32
C ASN A 365 16.52 -2.12 -14.40
N PHE A 366 16.24 -1.97 -13.10
CA PHE A 366 17.13 -1.26 -12.18
C PHE A 366 18.15 -2.19 -11.52
N VAL A 367 17.78 -3.44 -11.23
CA VAL A 367 18.67 -4.39 -10.55
C VAL A 367 19.41 -5.28 -11.54
N LEU A 368 18.70 -5.89 -12.48
CA LEU A 368 19.29 -6.79 -13.50
C LEU A 368 19.82 -6.04 -14.73
N GLY A 369 19.62 -4.71 -14.81
CA GLY A 369 20.18 -3.82 -15.82
C GLY A 369 19.69 -4.08 -17.25
N ARG A 370 18.43 -4.49 -17.38
CA ARG A 370 17.72 -4.66 -18.66
C ARG A 370 16.95 -3.39 -19.05
N GLN A 371 16.22 -3.43 -20.16
CA GLN A 371 15.40 -2.33 -20.69
C GLN A 371 14.03 -2.86 -21.17
N ASP A 372 13.35 -3.61 -20.30
CA ASP A 372 12.03 -4.18 -20.54
C ASP A 372 10.95 -3.17 -20.10
N SER A 373 10.34 -2.48 -21.07
CA SER A 373 9.37 -1.40 -20.82
C SER A 373 7.93 -1.88 -20.64
N ASN A 374 7.51 -2.90 -21.39
CA ASN A 374 6.14 -3.41 -21.42
C ASN A 374 6.10 -4.90 -21.06
N LEU A 375 5.73 -5.21 -19.81
CA LEU A 375 5.36 -6.55 -19.38
C LEU A 375 3.83 -6.69 -19.40
N GLY A 376 3.31 -7.87 -19.75
CA GLY A 376 1.89 -8.20 -19.53
C GLY A 376 1.57 -8.31 -18.03
N ARG A 377 0.28 -8.42 -17.68
CA ARG A 377 -0.11 -8.75 -16.29
C ARG A 377 0.06 -10.25 -16.07
N THR A 378 -0.24 -11.05 -17.09
CA THR A 378 0.07 -12.47 -17.19
C THR A 378 1.07 -12.72 -18.31
N PHE A 379 2.20 -13.36 -18.02
CA PHE A 379 3.19 -13.74 -19.02
C PHE A 379 4.09 -14.88 -18.53
N GLU A 380 4.75 -15.55 -19.45
CA GLU A 380 5.92 -16.39 -19.17
C GLU A 380 7.05 -15.97 -20.10
N SER A 381 8.24 -15.73 -19.55
CA SER A 381 9.40 -15.26 -20.31
C SER A 381 10.73 -15.68 -19.68
N THR A 382 11.74 -15.88 -20.52
CA THR A 382 13.12 -16.11 -20.10
C THR A 382 13.96 -14.88 -20.46
N PHE A 383 14.62 -14.31 -19.47
CA PHE A 383 15.42 -13.09 -19.60
C PHE A 383 16.91 -13.44 -19.47
N SER A 384 17.70 -13.15 -20.49
CA SER A 384 19.17 -13.32 -20.45
C SER A 384 19.88 -12.12 -19.82
N ASN A 385 21.01 -12.34 -19.18
CA ASN A 385 21.89 -11.28 -18.67
C ASN A 385 22.52 -10.50 -19.85
N PRO A 386 22.31 -9.17 -19.96
CA PRO A 386 22.89 -8.35 -21.04
C PRO A 386 24.43 -8.38 -21.11
N ARG A 387 25.11 -8.74 -20.01
CA ARG A 387 26.57 -8.81 -19.90
C ARG A 387 27.12 -10.24 -19.99
N ASN A 388 26.28 -11.27 -19.93
CA ASN A 388 26.70 -12.67 -19.98
C ASN A 388 25.56 -13.58 -20.48
N SER A 389 25.55 -13.93 -21.76
CA SER A 389 24.47 -14.70 -22.38
C SER A 389 24.31 -16.14 -21.85
N SER A 390 25.26 -16.67 -21.05
CA SER A 390 25.08 -17.97 -20.38
C SER A 390 24.15 -17.90 -19.17
N GLN A 391 23.92 -16.72 -18.58
CA GLN A 391 23.02 -16.55 -17.45
C GLN A 391 21.62 -16.14 -17.93
N PHE A 392 20.60 -16.83 -17.42
CA PHE A 392 19.20 -16.55 -17.74
C PHE A 392 18.31 -16.75 -16.51
N LEU A 393 17.16 -16.08 -16.51
CA LEU A 393 16.15 -16.13 -15.46
C LEU A 393 14.79 -16.37 -16.11
N LYS A 394 14.08 -17.43 -15.72
CA LYS A 394 12.68 -17.64 -16.11
C LYS A 394 11.76 -16.94 -15.12
N ILE A 395 10.82 -16.14 -15.61
CA ILE A 395 9.74 -15.56 -14.80
C ILE A 395 8.40 -15.93 -15.42
N THR A 396 7.51 -16.45 -14.59
CA THR A 396 6.07 -16.54 -14.90
C THR A 396 5.36 -15.55 -13.99
N SER A 397 4.62 -14.59 -14.56
CA SER A 397 3.68 -13.73 -13.82
C SER A 397 2.27 -14.18 -14.15
N TYR A 398 1.42 -14.32 -13.14
CA TYR A 398 0.04 -14.73 -13.30
C TYR A 398 -0.88 -13.85 -12.46
N PHE A 399 -1.63 -13.00 -13.15
CA PHE A 399 -2.45 -11.96 -12.51
C PHE A 399 -3.62 -12.55 -11.72
N ASN A 400 -3.81 -12.11 -10.47
CA ASN A 400 -4.93 -12.54 -9.62
C ASN A 400 -6.05 -11.51 -9.46
N GLY A 401 -5.90 -10.31 -10.02
CA GLY A 401 -6.93 -9.29 -9.93
C GLY A 401 -8.24 -9.67 -10.60
N HIS A 402 -8.23 -10.60 -11.56
CA HIS A 402 -9.39 -11.28 -12.12
C HIS A 402 -8.95 -12.58 -12.81
N PHE A 403 -9.89 -13.48 -13.13
CA PHE A 403 -9.60 -14.66 -13.94
C PHE A 403 -9.45 -14.37 -15.46
N THR A 404 -9.70 -13.11 -15.84
CA THR A 404 -9.62 -12.54 -17.20
C THR A 404 -8.65 -11.37 -17.12
N GLU A 405 -7.60 -11.34 -17.94
CA GLU A 405 -6.49 -10.38 -17.74
C GLU A 405 -6.88 -8.89 -17.90
N SER A 406 -7.90 -8.61 -18.72
CA SER A 406 -8.46 -7.26 -18.92
C SER A 406 -9.20 -6.70 -17.71
N ASP A 407 -9.73 -7.59 -16.87
CA ASP A 407 -10.68 -7.25 -15.82
C ASP A 407 -9.96 -7.09 -14.48
N ASN A 408 -10.67 -6.66 -13.43
CA ASN A 408 -10.05 -6.32 -12.14
C ASN A 408 -11.06 -6.55 -11.00
N ASN A 409 -10.58 -6.45 -9.75
CA ASN A 409 -11.40 -6.42 -8.52
C ASN A 409 -12.00 -7.78 -8.06
N LEU A 410 -11.31 -8.89 -8.29
CA LEU A 410 -11.60 -10.18 -7.63
C LEU A 410 -10.55 -10.59 -6.59
N GLY A 411 -9.26 -10.34 -6.83
CA GLY A 411 -8.18 -10.79 -5.93
C GLY A 411 -8.26 -12.30 -5.67
N LEU A 412 -8.37 -12.72 -4.42
CA LEU A 412 -8.52 -14.13 -4.04
C LEU A 412 -9.79 -14.79 -4.63
N ALA A 413 -10.82 -14.01 -5.01
CA ALA A 413 -12.03 -14.53 -5.64
C ALA A 413 -11.81 -15.02 -7.07
N SER A 414 -10.68 -14.69 -7.72
CA SER A 414 -10.28 -15.26 -9.02
C SER A 414 -10.20 -16.79 -8.97
N LEU A 415 -9.83 -17.37 -7.83
CA LEU A 415 -9.77 -18.81 -7.59
C LEU A 415 -11.15 -19.49 -7.43
N ALA A 416 -12.27 -18.75 -7.52
CA ALA A 416 -13.57 -19.37 -7.66
C ALA A 416 -13.70 -20.07 -9.03
N ASP A 417 -13.15 -19.46 -10.09
CA ASP A 417 -13.17 -20.00 -11.45
C ASP A 417 -12.40 -21.33 -11.56
N SER A 418 -12.97 -22.30 -12.29
CA SER A 418 -12.36 -23.63 -12.47
C SER A 418 -11.17 -23.59 -13.41
N ASP A 419 -11.30 -22.81 -14.49
CA ASP A 419 -10.36 -22.88 -15.61
C ASP A 419 -9.10 -22.08 -15.28
N TYR A 420 -9.26 -20.97 -14.57
CA TYR A 420 -8.18 -20.22 -13.93
C TYR A 420 -7.37 -21.08 -12.96
N ARG A 421 -8.05 -21.84 -12.07
CA ARG A 421 -7.38 -22.82 -11.20
C ARG A 421 -6.70 -23.92 -11.98
N HIS A 422 -7.28 -24.41 -13.07
CA HIS A 422 -6.68 -25.45 -13.91
C HIS A 422 -5.40 -24.94 -14.59
N ARG A 423 -5.44 -23.74 -15.19
CA ARG A 423 -4.27 -23.07 -15.79
C ARG A 423 -3.16 -22.75 -14.77
N LEU A 424 -3.51 -22.38 -13.54
CA LEU A 424 -2.53 -22.25 -12.46
C LEU A 424 -1.93 -23.60 -12.06
N SER A 425 -2.77 -24.62 -11.89
CA SER A 425 -2.34 -25.96 -11.48
C SER A 425 -1.41 -26.60 -12.49
N SER A 426 -1.58 -26.31 -13.80
CA SER A 426 -0.79 -26.93 -14.87
C SER A 426 0.71 -26.63 -14.80
N TYR A 427 1.15 -25.60 -14.06
CA TYR A 427 2.59 -25.35 -13.82
C TYR A 427 3.21 -26.24 -12.72
N PHE A 428 2.39 -26.92 -11.92
CA PHE A 428 2.81 -27.73 -10.77
C PHE A 428 2.44 -29.22 -10.91
N LEU A 429 1.85 -29.61 -12.04
CA LEU A 429 1.54 -31.02 -12.32
C LEU A 429 2.82 -31.84 -12.58
N PRO A 430 2.86 -33.14 -12.19
CA PRO A 430 4.00 -34.03 -12.46
C PRO A 430 4.34 -34.25 -13.93
N THR A 431 3.53 -33.75 -14.86
CA THR A 431 3.80 -33.76 -16.30
C THR A 431 4.83 -32.71 -16.73
N ASN A 432 5.15 -31.73 -15.87
CA ASN A 432 6.20 -30.76 -16.14
C ASN A 432 7.57 -31.34 -15.75
N PRO A 433 8.64 -31.07 -16.53
CA PRO A 433 9.98 -31.55 -16.21
C PRO A 433 10.58 -30.88 -14.96
N SER A 434 10.04 -29.74 -14.55
CA SER A 434 10.42 -29.01 -13.33
C SER A 434 9.22 -28.25 -12.75
N VAL A 435 9.36 -27.81 -11.51
CA VAL A 435 8.50 -26.83 -10.85
C VAL A 435 9.29 -25.54 -10.62
N PRO A 436 8.65 -24.39 -10.33
CA PRO A 436 9.36 -23.16 -9.98
C PRO A 436 10.27 -23.34 -8.76
N ASP A 437 11.41 -22.63 -8.73
CA ASP A 437 12.29 -22.58 -7.55
C ASP A 437 11.67 -21.80 -6.40
N ALA A 438 10.89 -20.75 -6.74
CA ALA A 438 10.16 -19.95 -5.79
C ALA A 438 8.80 -19.51 -6.33
N VAL A 439 7.79 -19.48 -5.45
CA VAL A 439 6.48 -18.91 -5.70
C VAL A 439 6.29 -17.69 -4.81
N ILE A 440 6.11 -16.53 -5.42
CA ILE A 440 5.85 -15.25 -4.77
C ILE A 440 4.34 -14.98 -4.85
N LEU A 441 3.68 -15.06 -3.71
CA LEU A 441 2.25 -14.84 -3.53
C LEU A 441 1.98 -13.41 -3.03
N ASN A 442 0.97 -12.77 -3.58
CA ASN A 442 0.43 -11.49 -3.10
C ASN A 442 -1.08 -11.45 -3.38
N SER A 443 -1.86 -10.78 -2.54
CA SER A 443 -3.24 -10.37 -2.85
C SER A 443 -3.62 -9.22 -1.91
N GLY A 444 -4.63 -8.43 -2.27
CA GLY A 444 -4.98 -7.23 -1.50
C GLY A 444 -5.77 -6.19 -2.30
N LEU A 445 -5.14 -5.40 -3.19
CA LEU A 445 -5.81 -4.23 -3.78
C LEU A 445 -7.08 -4.60 -4.57
N HIS A 446 -7.09 -5.77 -5.21
CA HIS A 446 -8.28 -6.28 -5.89
C HIS A 446 -9.27 -7.00 -4.99
N ASP A 447 -8.89 -7.35 -3.76
CA ASP A 447 -9.80 -7.86 -2.71
C ASP A 447 -10.60 -6.74 -2.05
N GLY A 448 -10.27 -5.46 -2.23
CA GLY A 448 -11.00 -4.37 -1.57
C GLY A 448 -12.51 -4.29 -1.87
N LYS A 449 -12.98 -4.87 -2.99
CA LYS A 449 -14.38 -4.78 -3.48
C LYS A 449 -15.25 -6.04 -3.39
N PRO A 450 -14.78 -7.27 -3.71
CA PRO A 450 -15.68 -8.42 -3.90
C PRO A 450 -16.20 -9.04 -2.60
N TRP A 451 -15.55 -8.78 -1.45
CA TRP A 451 -15.93 -9.36 -0.17
C TRP A 451 -16.91 -8.45 0.57
N THR A 452 -18.10 -8.96 0.88
CA THR A 452 -19.15 -8.15 1.51
C THR A 452 -18.96 -7.93 3.01
N ASN A 453 -18.12 -8.75 3.67
CA ASN A 453 -17.71 -8.64 5.06
C ASN A 453 -16.42 -9.44 5.31
N LEU A 454 -15.87 -9.34 6.52
CA LEU A 454 -14.63 -10.01 6.92
C LEU A 454 -14.74 -11.55 6.88
N THR A 455 -15.87 -12.12 7.29
CA THR A 455 -16.12 -13.57 7.28
C THR A 455 -16.06 -14.14 5.86
N HIS A 456 -16.64 -13.46 4.87
CA HIS A 456 -16.54 -13.85 3.47
C HIS A 456 -15.11 -13.72 2.92
N TYR A 457 -14.35 -12.70 3.34
CA TYR A 457 -12.91 -12.63 3.03
C TYR A 457 -12.15 -13.82 3.60
N VAL A 458 -12.37 -14.20 4.87
CA VAL A 458 -11.75 -15.37 5.50
C VAL A 458 -12.07 -16.67 4.75
N HIS A 459 -13.28 -16.83 4.23
CA HIS A 459 -13.61 -17.96 3.35
C HIS A 459 -12.85 -17.94 2.01
N GLY A 460 -12.68 -16.76 1.41
CA GLY A 460 -11.84 -16.56 0.22
C GLY A 460 -10.37 -16.87 0.47
N ALA A 461 -9.80 -16.33 1.55
CA ALA A 461 -8.43 -16.55 1.99
C ALA A 461 -8.16 -18.02 2.34
N ARG A 462 -9.09 -18.71 3.01
CA ARG A 462 -8.98 -20.16 3.27
C ARG A 462 -9.01 -20.98 1.98
N ARG A 463 -9.86 -20.62 1.01
CA ARG A 463 -9.86 -21.27 -0.31
C ARG A 463 -8.51 -21.07 -1.02
N ALA A 464 -7.97 -19.86 -0.97
CA ALA A 464 -6.70 -19.53 -1.61
C ALA A 464 -5.50 -20.22 -0.96
N SER A 465 -5.39 -20.17 0.37
CA SER A 465 -4.31 -20.82 1.11
C SER A 465 -4.34 -22.34 0.91
N SER A 466 -5.50 -22.99 1.03
CA SER A 466 -5.63 -24.44 0.78
C SER A 466 -5.39 -24.82 -0.69
N PHE A 467 -5.73 -23.97 -1.65
CA PHE A 467 -5.37 -24.21 -3.06
C PHE A 467 -3.84 -24.26 -3.24
N TRP A 468 -3.13 -23.23 -2.78
CA TRP A 468 -1.66 -23.17 -2.86
C TRP A 468 -0.98 -24.25 -2.01
N GLY A 469 -1.49 -24.53 -0.81
CA GLY A 469 -1.03 -25.60 0.08
C GLY A 469 -1.15 -26.99 -0.56
N ASN A 470 -2.22 -27.24 -1.32
CA ASN A 470 -2.39 -28.50 -2.06
C ASN A 470 -1.42 -28.61 -3.24
N LEU A 471 -1.23 -27.56 -4.05
CA LEU A 471 -0.24 -27.56 -5.14
C LEU A 471 1.19 -27.77 -4.63
N TRP A 472 1.57 -27.04 -3.57
CA TRP A 472 2.88 -27.18 -2.92
C TRP A 472 3.07 -28.59 -2.35
N ARG A 473 2.04 -29.18 -1.73
CA ARG A 473 2.11 -30.57 -1.25
C ARG A 473 2.28 -31.57 -2.38
N ALA A 474 1.54 -31.41 -3.49
CA ALA A 474 1.55 -32.28 -4.66
C ALA A 474 2.88 -32.27 -5.44
N SER A 475 3.56 -31.11 -5.52
CA SER A 475 4.88 -30.97 -6.20
C SER A 475 5.98 -31.92 -5.69
N ARG A 476 5.78 -32.55 -4.52
CA ARG A 476 6.70 -33.57 -3.95
C ARG A 476 6.72 -34.90 -4.73
N ALA A 477 5.70 -35.19 -5.54
CA ALA A 477 5.52 -36.49 -6.20
C ALA A 477 6.16 -36.52 -7.61
N GLY A 478 7.48 -36.31 -7.73
CA GLY A 478 8.12 -36.29 -9.07
C GLY A 478 9.63 -36.06 -9.19
N SER A 479 10.41 -36.07 -8.10
CA SER A 479 11.89 -35.90 -8.10
C SER A 479 12.50 -34.49 -8.26
N SER A 480 11.70 -33.42 -8.16
CA SER A 480 12.20 -32.05 -7.92
C SER A 480 11.81 -31.54 -6.53
N ALA A 481 12.60 -30.62 -5.97
CA ALA A 481 12.32 -30.02 -4.66
C ALA A 481 11.05 -29.15 -4.73
N ARG A 482 10.34 -29.01 -3.59
CA ARG A 482 9.18 -28.11 -3.52
C ARG A 482 9.63 -26.65 -3.70
N PRO A 483 8.83 -25.78 -4.35
CA PRO A 483 9.13 -24.35 -4.41
C PRO A 483 9.28 -23.75 -3.01
N LYS A 484 10.21 -22.80 -2.88
CA LYS A 484 10.22 -21.84 -1.78
C LYS A 484 8.96 -20.99 -1.86
N MET A 485 8.16 -20.94 -0.79
CA MET A 485 6.97 -20.09 -0.75
C MET A 485 7.33 -18.75 -0.11
N LEU A 486 6.95 -17.66 -0.77
CA LEU A 486 7.10 -16.30 -0.25
C LEU A 486 5.76 -15.57 -0.34
N PHE A 487 5.28 -15.01 0.77
CA PHE A 487 4.15 -14.09 0.81
C PHE A 487 4.66 -12.65 0.90
N ARG A 488 4.40 -11.87 -0.15
CA ARG A 488 4.64 -10.43 -0.17
C ARG A 488 3.31 -9.76 0.16
N THR A 489 3.22 -9.07 1.30
CA THR A 489 2.01 -8.32 1.68
C THR A 489 1.67 -7.30 0.59
N THR A 490 0.41 -6.90 0.44
CA THR A 490 0.09 -5.80 -0.49
C THR A 490 0.58 -4.46 0.05
N VAL A 491 0.77 -3.48 -0.83
CA VAL A 491 1.26 -2.14 -0.45
C VAL A 491 0.21 -1.36 0.34
N ALA A 492 0.65 -0.35 1.09
CA ALA A 492 -0.22 0.65 1.69
C ALA A 492 -0.85 1.52 0.58
N PRO A 493 -2.18 1.50 0.39
CA PRO A 493 -2.86 2.33 -0.62
C PRO A 493 -2.68 3.80 -0.33
N ALA A 494 -2.32 4.60 -1.34
CA ALA A 494 -1.79 5.95 -1.15
C ALA A 494 -2.71 7.08 -1.61
N GLY A 495 -2.49 8.29 -1.09
CA GLY A 495 -3.17 9.52 -1.52
C GLY A 495 -4.70 9.36 -1.54
N GLU A 496 -5.33 9.65 -2.68
CA GLU A 496 -6.79 9.51 -2.85
C GLU A 496 -7.31 8.06 -2.69
N PHE A 497 -6.47 7.02 -2.85
CA PHE A 497 -6.90 5.64 -2.66
C PHE A 497 -7.12 5.26 -1.19
N ARG A 498 -6.67 6.10 -0.24
CA ARG A 498 -6.89 5.91 1.21
C ARG A 498 -8.36 5.88 1.62
N ASN A 499 -9.28 6.43 0.82
CA ASN A 499 -10.73 6.38 1.08
C ASN A 499 -11.48 5.32 0.26
N LYS A 500 -10.78 4.55 -0.60
CA LYS A 500 -11.41 3.62 -1.56
C LYS A 500 -11.63 2.23 -0.94
N PRO A 501 -12.37 1.32 -1.61
CA PRO A 501 -12.65 -0.01 -1.07
C PRO A 501 -11.41 -0.83 -0.71
N ALA A 502 -10.25 -0.56 -1.33
CA ALA A 502 -8.94 -1.05 -0.90
C ALA A 502 -8.16 0.08 -0.19
N ASN A 503 -8.57 0.40 1.03
CA ASN A 503 -7.91 1.40 1.90
C ASN A 503 -6.89 0.73 2.85
N PRO A 504 -6.00 1.52 3.50
CA PRO A 504 -5.02 1.02 4.47
C PRO A 504 -5.60 0.05 5.52
N GLN A 505 -6.68 0.41 6.24
CA GLN A 505 -7.27 -0.45 7.27
C GLN A 505 -7.61 -1.84 6.73
N LYS A 506 -8.32 -1.90 5.60
CA LYS A 506 -8.73 -3.18 5.00
C LYS A 506 -7.54 -3.98 4.51
N MET A 507 -6.54 -3.33 3.91
CA MET A 507 -5.35 -4.01 3.39
C MET A 507 -4.48 -4.58 4.51
N GLU A 508 -4.32 -3.88 5.64
CA GLU A 508 -3.64 -4.43 6.82
C GLU A 508 -4.35 -5.66 7.37
N VAL A 509 -5.66 -5.55 7.64
CA VAL A 509 -6.47 -6.66 8.14
C VAL A 509 -6.45 -7.87 7.19
N TYR A 510 -6.50 -7.64 5.88
CA TYR A 510 -6.45 -8.69 4.87
C TYR A 510 -5.05 -9.34 4.79
N ASN A 511 -3.98 -8.54 4.83
CA ASN A 511 -2.60 -9.04 4.88
C ASN A 511 -2.39 -9.96 6.10
N THR A 512 -2.82 -9.55 7.30
CA THR A 512 -2.72 -10.36 8.53
C THR A 512 -3.44 -11.70 8.39
N ILE A 513 -4.71 -11.69 7.99
CA ILE A 513 -5.53 -12.90 7.85
C ILE A 513 -4.99 -13.86 6.79
N LEU A 514 -4.58 -13.34 5.63
CA LEU A 514 -4.00 -14.18 4.58
C LEU A 514 -2.64 -14.75 5.01
N GLY A 515 -1.81 -13.94 5.67
CA GLY A 515 -0.52 -14.37 6.22
C GLY A 515 -0.67 -15.56 7.17
N GLU A 516 -1.53 -15.45 8.19
CA GLU A 516 -1.83 -16.55 9.12
C GLU A 516 -2.29 -17.83 8.40
N LEU A 517 -3.22 -17.70 7.45
CA LEU A 517 -3.78 -18.84 6.74
C LEU A 517 -2.74 -19.52 5.83
N LEU A 518 -1.83 -18.75 5.21
CA LEU A 518 -0.69 -19.31 4.47
C LEU A 518 0.31 -19.99 5.43
N VAL A 519 0.63 -19.39 6.58
CA VAL A 519 1.48 -20.03 7.61
C VAL A 519 0.86 -21.35 8.07
N SER A 520 -0.47 -21.45 8.21
CA SER A 520 -1.15 -22.69 8.60
C SER A 520 -1.05 -23.82 7.56
N GLU A 521 -0.92 -23.50 6.27
CA GLU A 521 -0.85 -24.48 5.18
C GLU A 521 0.58 -24.93 4.84
N PHE A 522 1.57 -24.04 4.98
CA PHE A 522 2.98 -24.36 4.70
C PHE A 522 3.82 -24.66 5.95
N GLY A 523 3.46 -24.08 7.09
CA GLY A 523 4.28 -24.03 8.30
C GLY A 523 5.34 -22.91 8.27
N PRO A 524 5.72 -22.35 9.43
CA PRO A 524 6.59 -21.17 9.53
C PRO A 524 8.02 -21.37 9.01
N SER A 525 8.46 -22.62 8.80
CA SER A 525 9.78 -22.92 8.22
C SER A 525 9.79 -22.93 6.68
N ASN A 526 8.61 -22.96 6.04
CA ASN A 526 8.45 -23.13 4.58
C ASN A 526 7.87 -21.90 3.88
N LEU A 527 7.18 -21.02 4.62
CA LEU A 527 6.75 -19.71 4.14
C LEU A 527 7.73 -18.63 4.61
N GLN A 528 8.20 -17.82 3.68
CA GLN A 528 8.85 -16.54 3.96
C GLN A 528 7.85 -15.39 3.77
N VAL A 529 8.00 -14.29 4.51
CA VAL A 529 7.15 -13.09 4.44
C VAL A 529 8.03 -11.88 4.11
N VAL A 530 7.55 -11.04 3.19
CA VAL A 530 8.11 -9.72 2.88
C VAL A 530 7.03 -8.67 3.11
N ASP A 531 7.23 -7.80 4.08
CA ASP A 531 6.22 -6.82 4.49
C ASP A 531 6.30 -5.53 3.66
N ALA A 532 5.79 -5.59 2.43
CA ALA A 532 5.70 -4.43 1.56
C ALA A 532 4.70 -3.38 2.07
N TYR A 533 3.71 -3.78 2.88
CA TYR A 533 2.77 -2.86 3.53
C TYR A 533 3.51 -1.90 4.46
N ASP A 534 4.23 -2.42 5.46
CA ASP A 534 5.01 -1.59 6.39
C ASP A 534 6.04 -0.71 5.65
N MET A 535 6.75 -1.28 4.67
CA MET A 535 7.75 -0.53 3.92
C MET A 535 7.17 0.62 3.10
N THR A 536 5.96 0.47 2.53
CA THR A 536 5.30 1.52 1.74
C THR A 536 4.51 2.51 2.60
N PHE A 537 4.05 2.11 3.80
CA PHE A 537 3.19 2.91 4.66
C PHE A 537 3.73 4.31 4.98
N PRO A 538 5.01 4.54 5.29
CA PRO A 538 5.53 5.90 5.45
C PRO A 538 5.23 6.82 4.25
N TRP A 539 5.26 6.29 3.03
CA TRP A 539 5.14 7.06 1.79
C TRP A 539 3.69 7.15 1.26
N HIS A 540 2.70 6.63 1.98
CA HIS A 540 1.33 6.49 1.47
C HIS A 540 0.46 7.76 1.61
N PHE A 541 0.87 8.77 2.37
CA PHE A 541 -0.02 9.89 2.71
C PHE A 541 -0.43 10.77 1.51
N ASP A 542 0.38 10.78 0.46
CA ASP A 542 0.17 11.54 -0.78
C ASP A 542 0.51 10.71 -2.04
N ASN A 543 0.66 11.37 -3.19
CA ASN A 543 0.93 10.76 -4.49
C ASN A 543 2.36 11.01 -5.02
N GLN A 544 3.33 11.42 -4.18
CA GLN A 544 4.72 11.65 -4.63
C GLN A 544 5.46 10.35 -4.97
N CYS A 545 5.19 9.28 -4.21
CA CYS A 545 5.80 7.96 -4.40
C CYS A 545 4.84 6.92 -5.00
N SER A 546 3.59 7.29 -5.32
CA SER A 546 2.53 6.35 -5.67
C SER A 546 1.45 6.98 -6.55
N ASP A 547 0.94 6.24 -7.55
CA ASP A 547 -0.29 6.62 -8.27
C ASP A 547 -1.58 6.38 -7.44
N GLY A 548 -1.42 5.91 -6.20
CA GLY A 548 -2.48 5.51 -5.28
C GLY A 548 -2.53 3.99 -5.08
N GLY A 549 -2.32 3.22 -6.15
CA GLY A 549 -2.24 1.76 -6.09
C GLY A 549 -0.84 1.19 -6.35
N HIS A 550 0.06 1.98 -6.92
CA HIS A 550 1.32 1.47 -7.48
C HIS A 550 2.51 2.38 -7.15
N TYR A 551 3.50 1.81 -6.45
CA TYR A 551 4.77 2.48 -6.14
C TYR A 551 5.85 2.24 -7.20
N GLY A 552 5.71 1.23 -8.05
CA GLY A 552 6.73 0.84 -9.04
C GLY A 552 6.46 1.33 -10.46
N ARG A 553 5.71 2.42 -10.65
CA ARG A 553 5.48 3.00 -11.98
C ARG A 553 6.79 3.43 -12.66
N PRO A 554 6.85 3.40 -14.01
CA PRO A 554 7.98 3.96 -14.74
C PRO A 554 8.27 5.41 -14.34
N PRO A 555 9.55 5.83 -14.34
CA PRO A 555 9.91 7.23 -14.18
C PRO A 555 9.21 8.08 -15.25
N ALA A 556 8.80 9.30 -14.89
CA ALA A 556 8.16 10.23 -15.81
C ALA A 556 8.37 11.68 -15.37
N LEU A 557 8.73 12.56 -16.32
CA LEU A 557 8.76 14.01 -16.13
C LEU A 557 7.37 14.66 -15.96
N ASN A 558 6.35 14.03 -16.54
CA ASN A 558 5.01 14.61 -16.57
C ASN A 558 4.38 14.62 -15.19
N SER A 559 3.70 15.71 -14.88
CA SER A 559 3.09 15.93 -13.57
C SER A 559 1.99 14.92 -13.27
N TRP A 560 2.21 14.04 -12.30
CA TRP A 560 1.12 13.36 -11.62
C TRP A 560 0.40 14.41 -10.78
N LEU A 561 -0.90 14.60 -11.03
CA LEU A 561 -1.77 15.57 -10.35
C LEU A 561 -1.29 17.05 -10.37
N GLY A 562 -0.53 17.45 -11.39
CA GLY A 562 -0.21 18.86 -11.67
C GLY A 562 1.07 19.42 -11.02
N ILE A 563 1.81 18.62 -10.24
CA ILE A 563 3.11 19.01 -9.68
C ILE A 563 4.24 18.43 -10.56
N ARG A 564 5.27 19.23 -10.89
CA ARG A 564 6.47 18.77 -11.63
C ARG A 564 7.47 18.04 -10.72
N THR A 565 7.00 16.98 -10.07
CA THR A 565 7.80 16.03 -9.30
C THR A 565 7.54 14.66 -9.91
N GLY A 566 8.57 14.07 -10.51
CA GLY A 566 8.45 12.74 -11.10
C GLY A 566 8.07 11.70 -10.05
N HIS A 567 7.46 10.59 -10.48
CA HIS A 567 7.04 9.52 -9.58
C HIS A 567 8.26 8.88 -8.88
N HIS A 568 8.33 8.96 -7.54
CA HIS A 568 9.44 8.43 -6.74
C HIS A 568 9.39 6.89 -6.60
N TYR A 569 9.79 6.19 -7.66
CA TYR A 569 9.73 4.72 -7.76
C TYR A 569 10.71 3.94 -6.87
N PHE A 570 11.63 4.63 -6.17
CA PHE A 570 12.67 3.99 -5.35
C PHE A 570 12.10 3.06 -4.25
N VAL A 571 10.87 3.32 -3.79
CA VAL A 571 10.19 2.50 -2.79
C VAL A 571 10.01 1.06 -3.27
N ASP A 572 9.67 0.88 -4.56
CA ASP A 572 9.52 -0.46 -5.15
C ASP A 572 10.84 -1.04 -5.71
N VAL A 573 11.83 -0.20 -6.04
CA VAL A 573 13.21 -0.67 -6.31
C VAL A 573 13.81 -1.29 -5.04
N MET A 574 13.61 -0.64 -3.89
CA MET A 574 13.98 -1.22 -2.60
C MET A 574 13.22 -2.53 -2.35
N LEU A 575 11.94 -2.63 -2.72
CA LEU A 575 11.16 -3.87 -2.60
C LEU A 575 11.78 -5.01 -3.42
N ALA A 576 12.25 -4.72 -4.64
CA ALA A 576 12.95 -5.71 -5.45
C ALA A 576 14.21 -6.23 -4.75
N HIS A 577 15.01 -5.36 -4.11
CA HIS A 577 16.17 -5.79 -3.32
C HIS A 577 15.77 -6.57 -2.05
N VAL A 578 14.71 -6.18 -1.33
CA VAL A 578 14.20 -6.93 -0.18
C VAL A 578 13.74 -8.34 -0.59
N LEU A 579 13.04 -8.47 -1.73
CA LEU A 579 12.68 -9.76 -2.32
C LEU A 579 13.92 -10.58 -2.69
N LEU A 580 14.97 -9.95 -3.23
CA LEU A 580 16.24 -10.64 -3.46
C LEU A 580 16.87 -11.15 -2.16
N ASN A 581 16.85 -10.41 -1.05
CA ASN A 581 17.38 -10.93 0.23
C ASN A 581 16.65 -12.21 0.68
N ALA A 582 15.35 -12.33 0.43
CA ALA A 582 14.58 -13.54 0.72
C ALA A 582 14.85 -14.69 -0.26
N LEU A 583 14.96 -14.41 -1.56
CA LEU A 583 15.21 -15.40 -2.63
C LEU A 583 16.67 -15.90 -2.65
N CYS A 584 17.58 -14.98 -2.35
CA CYS A 584 19.04 -15.06 -2.40
C CYS A 584 19.66 -14.80 -1.00
N PRO A 585 19.23 -15.51 0.07
CA PRO A 585 19.78 -15.27 1.39
C PRO A 585 21.29 -15.54 1.36
N LEU A 586 22.06 -14.64 1.97
CA LEU A 586 23.49 -14.81 2.08
C LEU A 586 23.78 -16.15 2.75
N GLN A 587 24.66 -16.96 2.14
CA GLN A 587 25.21 -18.11 2.82
C GLN A 587 26.07 -17.57 3.96
N GLN A 588 25.62 -17.75 5.20
CA GLN A 588 26.47 -17.55 6.36
C GLN A 588 27.65 -18.50 6.22
N ILE A 589 28.85 -17.93 6.08
CA ILE A 589 30.10 -18.67 6.26
C ILE A 589 30.16 -19.00 7.74
N ALA A 590 29.89 -20.26 8.07
CA ALA A 590 29.87 -20.79 9.44
C ALA A 590 31.29 -21.04 9.98
#